data_AF-A0A255Y9Y3-F1
#
_entry.id   AF-A0A255Y9Y3-F1
#
_cell.length_a   1.000
_cell.length_b   1.000
_cell.length_c   1.000
_cell.angle_alpha   90.00
_cell.angle_beta   90.00
_cell.angle_gamma   90.00
#
_symmetry.space_group_name_H-M   'P 1'
#
loop_
_entity.id
_entity.type
_entity.pdbx_description
1 polymer ?
#
loop_
_entity_poly.entity_id
_entity_poly.type
_entity_poly.pdbx_seq_one_letter_code
_entity_poly.pdbx_strand_id
1 'polypeptide(L)'
;MTIPRVVLLYGLAGLIPFFAAPLGTMLAPDFRWQFNEALLWWSAIILSFLGGARWGAAVQADAPSPRLIGLAMLPSIAGWLILVLVPANMRVIQFSALATALLLHLLWDLAARAMPCWYGRLRMVLTAGAMTALAWQALLQG
;
A
#
# COMPACT_ATOMS: atom_id res chain seq x y z
N MET A 1 4.75 -2.90 24.08
CA MET A 1 5.72 -3.74 23.33
C MET A 1 6.30 -2.92 22.18
N THR A 2 7.60 -3.06 21.90
CA THR A 2 8.29 -2.40 20.79
C THR A 2 8.09 -3.16 19.47
N ILE A 3 8.21 -2.47 18.33
CA ILE A 3 8.20 -3.12 17.01
C ILE A 3 9.48 -3.97 16.90
N PRO A 4 9.40 -5.26 16.50
CA PRO A 4 10.59 -6.07 16.27
C PRO A 4 11.50 -5.43 15.21
N ARG A 5 12.81 -5.37 15.48
CA ARG A 5 13.78 -4.65 14.62
C ARG A 5 13.74 -5.10 13.16
N VAL A 6 13.66 -6.42 12.94
CA VAL A 6 13.59 -7.01 11.60
C VAL A 6 12.35 -6.54 10.84
N VAL A 7 11.20 -6.48 11.51
CA VAL A 7 9.93 -6.03 10.92
C VAL A 7 10.00 -4.53 10.60
N LEU A 8 10.58 -3.72 11.50
CA LEU A 8 10.77 -2.30 11.26
C LEU A 8 11.70 -2.04 10.07
N LEU A 9 12.83 -2.74 10.00
CA LEU A 9 13.83 -2.59 8.94
C LEU A 9 13.23 -2.89 7.57
N TYR A 10 12.61 -4.06 7.41
CA TYR A 10 12.00 -4.44 6.13
C TYR A 10 10.77 -3.60 5.80
N GLY A 11 10.00 -3.19 6.82
CA GLY A 11 8.89 -2.25 6.63
C GLY A 11 9.35 -0.93 6.04
N LEU A 12 10.40 -0.32 6.62
CA LEU A 12 10.98 0.93 6.13
C LEU A 12 11.66 0.74 4.76
N ALA A 13 12.35 -0.37 4.53
CA ALA A 13 12.93 -0.67 3.22
C ALA A 13 11.85 -0.76 2.12
N GLY A 14 10.64 -1.21 2.47
CA GLY A 14 9.49 -1.20 1.55
C GLY A 14 9.07 0.20 1.06
N LEU A 15 9.54 1.28 1.70
CA LEU A 15 9.31 2.67 1.24
C LEU A 15 10.31 3.12 0.17
N ILE A 16 11.36 2.34 -0.11
CA ILE A 16 12.37 2.71 -1.11
C ILE A 16 11.72 2.92 -2.49
N PRO A 17 10.91 2.00 -3.05
CA PRO A 17 10.32 2.23 -4.36
C PRO A 17 9.28 3.35 -4.36
N PHE A 18 8.65 3.62 -3.21
CA PHE A 18 7.74 4.76 -3.05
C PHE A 18 8.45 6.08 -3.30
N PHE A 19 9.58 6.33 -2.64
CA PHE A 19 10.31 7.59 -2.79
C PHE A 19 11.25 7.63 -4.00
N ALA A 20 11.73 6.48 -4.48
CA ALA A 20 12.58 6.42 -5.66
C ALA A 20 11.85 6.87 -6.94
N ALA A 21 10.55 6.59 -7.06
CA ALA A 21 9.77 6.97 -8.25
C ALA A 21 9.65 8.50 -8.46
N PRO A 22 9.21 9.31 -7.46
CA PRO A 22 9.18 10.77 -7.60
C PRO A 22 10.56 11.41 -7.73
N LEU A 23 11.55 10.91 -6.99
CA LEU A 23 12.93 11.34 -7.19
C LEU A 23 13.43 11.06 -8.61
N GLY A 24 13.19 9.85 -9.12
CA GLY A 24 13.53 9.46 -10.48
C GLY A 24 12.83 10.32 -11.52
N THR A 25 11.55 10.65 -11.31
CA THR A 25 10.79 11.51 -12.21
C THR A 25 11.37 12.92 -12.29
N MET A 26 11.91 13.46 -11.18
CA MET A 26 12.57 14.76 -11.15
C MET A 26 13.97 14.73 -11.79
N LEU A 27 14.73 13.65 -11.55
CA LEU A 27 16.12 13.54 -11.99
C LEU A 27 16.27 13.05 -13.44
N ALA A 28 15.31 12.28 -13.93
CA ALA A 28 15.30 11.70 -15.28
C ALA A 28 13.88 11.75 -15.89
N PRO A 29 13.38 12.94 -16.28
CA PRO A 29 12.00 13.13 -16.77
C PRO A 29 11.65 12.28 -17.99
N ASP A 30 12.62 11.93 -18.83
CA ASP A 30 12.42 11.07 -20.00
C ASP A 30 11.90 9.66 -19.64
N PHE A 31 12.12 9.22 -18.40
CA PHE A 31 11.68 7.92 -17.87
C PHE A 31 10.43 8.02 -16.98
N ARG A 32 9.72 9.16 -17.04
CA ARG A 32 8.53 9.43 -16.22
C ARG A 32 7.46 8.34 -16.29
N TRP A 33 7.24 7.77 -17.47
CA TRP A 33 6.28 6.67 -17.63
C TRP A 33 6.66 5.46 -16.78
N GLN A 34 7.93 5.07 -16.80
CA GLN A 34 8.48 3.94 -16.08
C GLN A 34 8.40 4.16 -14.58
N PHE A 35 8.69 5.38 -14.10
CA PHE A 35 8.54 5.71 -12.67
C PHE A 35 7.08 5.72 -12.22
N ASN A 36 6.16 6.22 -13.06
CA ASN A 36 4.73 6.13 -12.79
C ASN A 36 4.28 4.68 -12.65
N GLU A 37 4.59 3.84 -13.63
CA GLU A 37 4.24 2.41 -13.60
C GLU A 37 4.85 1.72 -12.38
N ALA A 38 6.15 1.92 -12.13
CA ALA A 38 6.83 1.31 -10.99
C ALA A 38 6.14 1.64 -9.66
N LEU A 39 5.74 2.90 -9.44
CA LEU A 39 5.05 3.30 -8.23
C LEU A 39 3.64 2.72 -8.12
N LEU A 40 2.89 2.72 -9.22
CA LEU A 40 1.52 2.18 -9.26
C LEU A 40 1.51 0.68 -8.97
N TRP A 41 2.36 -0.09 -9.66
CA TRP A 41 2.49 -1.53 -9.44
C TRP A 41 2.99 -1.84 -8.03
N TRP A 42 4.00 -1.11 -7.55
CA TRP A 42 4.49 -1.29 -6.19
C TRP A 42 3.41 -1.05 -5.13
N SER A 43 2.60 0.00 -5.31
CA SER A 43 1.49 0.31 -4.41
C SER A 43 0.42 -0.78 -4.41
N ALA A 44 0.08 -1.34 -5.57
CA ALA A 44 -0.86 -2.46 -5.67
C ALA A 44 -0.29 -3.75 -5.04
N ILE A 45 1.01 -4.04 -5.23
CA ILE A 45 1.69 -5.17 -4.60
C ILE A 45 1.67 -5.04 -3.08
N ILE A 46 1.99 -3.86 -2.55
CA ILE A 46 1.94 -3.60 -1.11
C ILE A 46 0.51 -3.75 -0.60
N LEU A 47 -0.49 -3.17 -1.27
CA LEU A 47 -1.88 -3.32 -0.89
C LEU A 47 -2.32 -4.80 -0.87
N SER A 48 -1.89 -5.59 -1.86
CA SER A 48 -2.13 -7.04 -1.92
C SER A 48 -1.44 -7.79 -0.78
N PHE A 49 -0.19 -7.46 -0.46
CA PHE A 49 0.54 -8.03 0.68
C PHE A 49 -0.19 -7.82 2.01
N LEU A 50 -0.80 -6.64 2.20
CA LEU A 50 -1.56 -6.35 3.42
C LEU A 50 -2.87 -7.16 3.50
N GLY A 51 -3.56 -7.33 2.37
CA GLY A 51 -4.67 -8.28 2.25
C GLY A 51 -4.22 -9.70 2.62
N GLY A 52 -3.08 -10.14 2.08
CA GLY A 52 -2.48 -11.43 2.41
C GLY A 52 -2.15 -11.59 3.90
N ALA A 53 -1.64 -10.55 4.56
CA ALA A 53 -1.38 -10.57 6.00
C ALA A 53 -2.68 -10.74 6.82
N ARG A 54 -3.76 -10.07 6.40
CA ARG A 54 -5.09 -10.20 7.02
C ARG A 54 -5.69 -11.58 6.81
N TRP A 55 -5.56 -12.12 5.60
CA TRP A 55 -5.98 -13.46 5.26
C TRP A 55 -5.22 -14.50 6.09
N GLY A 56 -3.88 -14.38 6.16
CA GLY A 56 -3.00 -15.25 6.94
C GLY A 56 -3.30 -15.22 8.44
N ALA A 57 -3.65 -14.05 8.99
CA ALA A 57 -4.11 -13.96 10.37
C ALA A 57 -5.48 -14.64 10.57
N ALA A 58 -6.40 -14.49 9.62
CA ALA A 58 -7.76 -15.04 9.73
C ALA A 58 -7.79 -16.58 9.66
N VAL A 59 -6.91 -17.21 8.87
CA VAL A 59 -6.85 -18.68 8.73
C VAL A 59 -6.19 -19.40 9.91
N GLN A 60 -5.47 -18.66 10.77
CA GLN A 60 -4.87 -19.24 11.99
C GLN A 60 -5.86 -19.37 13.15
N ALA A 61 -7.08 -18.83 13.03
CA ALA A 61 -8.11 -19.03 14.04
C ALA A 61 -8.66 -20.47 14.00
N ASP A 62 -8.99 -21.04 15.16
CA ASP A 62 -9.57 -22.41 15.26
C ASP A 62 -10.81 -22.59 14.39
N ALA A 63 -11.62 -21.53 14.25
CA ALA A 63 -12.73 -21.43 13.32
C ALA A 63 -12.57 -20.18 12.43
N PRO A 64 -11.97 -20.31 11.23
CA PRO A 64 -11.73 -19.16 10.35
C PRO A 64 -13.04 -18.49 9.90
N SER A 65 -13.12 -17.17 10.08
CA SER A 65 -14.32 -16.40 9.68
C SER A 65 -14.38 -16.24 8.15
N PRO A 66 -15.42 -16.75 7.47
CA PRO A 66 -15.57 -16.58 6.01
C PRO A 66 -15.63 -15.11 5.60
N ARG A 67 -16.25 -14.27 6.43
CA ARG A 67 -16.33 -12.82 6.22
C ARG A 67 -14.95 -12.17 6.23
N LEU A 68 -14.12 -12.47 7.23
CA LEU A 68 -12.78 -11.87 7.30
C LEU A 68 -11.87 -12.34 6.17
N ILE A 69 -11.98 -13.62 5.80
CA ILE A 69 -11.27 -14.19 4.64
C ILE A 69 -11.70 -13.46 3.35
N GLY A 70 -13.00 -13.30 3.11
CA GLY A 70 -13.51 -12.60 1.94
C GLY A 70 -13.08 -11.13 1.90
N LEU A 71 -13.16 -10.42 3.04
CA LEU A 71 -12.71 -9.03 3.15
C LEU A 71 -11.20 -8.89 2.88
N ALA A 72 -10.40 -9.89 3.28
CA ALA A 72 -8.96 -9.88 3.07
C ALA A 72 -8.56 -10.00 1.59
N MET A 73 -9.49 -10.40 0.71
CA MET A 73 -9.25 -10.42 -0.74
C MET A 73 -9.46 -9.06 -1.42
N LEU A 74 -10.26 -8.18 -0.82
CA LEU A 74 -10.61 -6.89 -1.42
C LEU A 74 -9.40 -5.99 -1.73
N PRO A 75 -8.33 -5.92 -0.90
CA PRO A 75 -7.16 -5.10 -1.20
C PRO A 75 -6.48 -5.46 -2.52
N SER A 76 -6.26 -6.76 -2.79
CA SER A 76 -5.63 -7.23 -4.04
C SER A 76 -6.51 -6.92 -5.25
N ILE A 77 -7.82 -7.16 -5.12
CA ILE A 77 -8.79 -6.87 -6.18
C ILE A 77 -8.85 -5.37 -6.45
N ALA A 78 -8.91 -4.53 -5.41
CA ALA A 78 -8.95 -3.08 -5.55
C ALA A 78 -7.70 -2.54 -6.26
N GLY A 79 -6.50 -2.99 -5.86
CA GLY A 79 -5.26 -2.61 -6.52
C GLY A 79 -5.26 -2.97 -8.00
N TRP A 80 -5.65 -4.20 -8.34
CA TRP A 80 -5.73 -4.66 -9.73
C TRP A 80 -6.76 -3.88 -10.56
N LEU A 81 -7.96 -3.65 -10.02
CA LEU A 81 -9.01 -2.89 -10.72
C LEU A 81 -8.61 -1.44 -10.95
N ILE A 82 -7.92 -0.79 -10.01
CA ILE A 82 -7.42 0.58 -10.22
C ILE A 82 -6.43 0.61 -11.40
N LEU A 83 -5.53 -0.37 -11.50
CA LEU A 83 -4.55 -0.44 -12.59
C LEU A 83 -5.20 -0.73 -13.96
N VAL A 84 -6.22 -1.59 -14.00
CA VAL A 84 -6.86 -2.02 -15.25
C VAL A 84 -7.92 -1.03 -15.73
N LEU A 85 -8.74 -0.50 -14.83
CA LEU A 85 -9.91 0.29 -15.19
C LEU A 85 -9.64 1.79 -15.29
N VAL A 86 -8.64 2.31 -14.59
CA VAL A 86 -8.31 3.74 -14.64
C VAL A 86 -7.28 3.98 -15.74
N PRO A 87 -7.61 4.73 -16.80
CA PRO A 87 -6.72 4.97 -17.92
C PRO A 87 -5.41 5.67 -17.53
N ALA A 88 -4.34 5.38 -18.27
CA ALA A 88 -3.01 5.91 -17.98
C ALA A 88 -2.86 7.44 -18.20
N ASN A 89 -3.78 8.08 -18.91
CA ASN A 89 -3.84 9.55 -18.98
C ASN A 89 -4.44 10.18 -17.72
N MET A 90 -5.01 9.39 -16.80
CA MET A 90 -5.59 9.85 -15.53
C MET A 90 -4.68 9.50 -14.34
N ARG A 91 -3.37 9.77 -14.45
CA ARG A 91 -2.36 9.39 -13.44
C ARG A 91 -2.67 9.88 -12.03
N VAL A 92 -3.12 11.13 -11.88
CA VAL A 92 -3.49 11.72 -10.57
C VAL A 92 -4.59 10.90 -9.89
N ILE A 93 -5.57 10.41 -10.66
CA ILE A 93 -6.66 9.57 -10.14
C ILE A 93 -6.11 8.20 -9.71
N GLN A 94 -5.22 7.59 -10.50
CA GLN A 94 -4.61 6.30 -10.14
C GLN A 94 -3.86 6.38 -8.80
N PHE A 95 -2.99 7.39 -8.63
CA PHE A 95 -2.25 7.60 -7.39
C PHE A 95 -3.17 7.90 -6.20
N SER A 96 -4.17 8.76 -6.40
CA SER A 96 -5.13 9.13 -5.34
C SER A 96 -5.99 7.94 -4.91
N ALA A 97 -6.42 7.10 -5.85
CA ALA A 97 -7.20 5.90 -5.57
C ALA A 97 -6.40 4.87 -4.77
N LEU A 98 -5.14 4.62 -5.14
CA LEU A 98 -4.25 3.73 -4.40
C LEU A 98 -3.92 4.26 -3.00
N ALA A 99 -3.68 5.57 -2.87
CA ALA A 99 -3.48 6.22 -1.57
C ALA A 99 -4.72 6.06 -0.67
N THR A 100 -5.91 6.24 -1.23
CA THR A 100 -7.18 6.04 -0.53
C THR A 100 -7.36 4.58 -0.10
N ALA A 101 -7.06 3.62 -0.98
CA ALA A 101 -7.16 2.20 -0.66
C ALA A 101 -6.19 1.79 0.48
N LEU A 102 -4.95 2.31 0.47
CA LEU A 102 -3.99 2.11 1.56
C LEU A 102 -4.46 2.73 2.88
N LEU A 103 -5.09 3.91 2.83
CA LEU A 103 -5.67 4.56 4.00
C LEU A 103 -6.84 3.76 4.57
N LEU A 104 -7.77 3.30 3.72
CA LEU A 104 -8.88 2.44 4.16
C LEU A 104 -8.38 1.14 4.78
N HIS A 105 -7.33 0.54 4.21
CA HIS A 105 -6.69 -0.63 4.80
C HIS A 105 -6.06 -0.32 6.16
N LEU A 106 -5.40 0.85 6.32
CA LEU A 106 -4.89 1.30 7.61
C LEU A 106 -6.01 1.44 8.66
N LEU A 107 -7.16 2.01 8.28
CA LEU A 107 -8.30 2.14 9.20
C LEU A 107 -8.81 0.78 9.66
N TRP A 108 -8.90 -0.20 8.74
CA TRP A 108 -9.19 -1.58 9.11
C TRP A 108 -8.12 -2.14 10.05
N ASP A 109 -6.85 -1.82 9.79
CA ASP A 109 -5.74 -2.28 10.60
C ASP A 109 -5.78 -1.79 12.05
N LEU A 110 -6.16 -0.53 12.23
CA LEU A 110 -6.28 0.12 13.53
C LEU A 110 -7.51 -0.34 14.32
N ALA A 111 -8.60 -0.70 13.62
CA ALA A 111 -9.82 -1.19 14.24
C ALA A 111 -9.73 -2.66 14.68
N ALA A 112 -8.87 -3.45 14.04
CA ALA A 112 -8.80 -4.89 14.27
C ALA A 112 -7.97 -5.24 15.53
N ARG A 113 -8.54 -6.08 16.40
CA ARG A 113 -7.90 -6.54 17.65
C ARG A 113 -7.02 -7.78 17.50
N ALA A 114 -7.06 -8.45 16.35
CA ALA A 114 -6.38 -9.71 16.12
C ALA A 114 -4.87 -9.58 15.78
N MET A 115 -4.34 -8.36 15.73
CA MET A 115 -2.92 -8.10 15.41
C MET A 115 -2.14 -7.69 16.65
N PRO A 116 -0.80 -7.89 16.67
CA PRO A 116 0.04 -7.42 17.76
C PRO A 116 -0.11 -5.91 18.00
N CYS A 117 -0.03 -5.46 19.25
CA CYS A 117 -0.28 -4.06 19.62
C CYS A 117 0.66 -3.04 18.92
N TRP A 118 1.82 -3.49 18.43
CA TRP A 118 2.78 -2.66 17.70
C TRP A 118 2.45 -2.55 16.20
N TYR A 119 1.60 -3.42 15.66
CA TYR A 119 1.30 -3.51 14.23
C TYR A 119 0.66 -2.23 13.71
N GLY A 120 -0.38 -1.72 14.38
CA GLY A 120 -1.03 -0.46 14.00
C GLY A 120 -0.07 0.72 13.95
N ARG A 121 0.87 0.82 14.90
CA ARG A 121 1.90 1.86 14.92
C ARG A 121 2.84 1.78 13.72
N LEU A 122 3.31 0.58 13.40
CA LEU A 122 4.11 0.34 12.21
C LEU A 122 3.33 0.75 10.94
N ARG A 123 2.09 0.28 10.81
CA ARG A 123 1.23 0.58 9.66
C ARG A 123 0.99 2.08 9.49
N MET A 124 0.79 2.84 10.56
CA MET A 124 0.67 4.30 10.48
C MET A 124 1.89 4.95 9.84
N VAL A 125 3.10 4.60 10.28
CA VAL A 125 4.34 5.17 9.73
C VAL A 125 4.52 4.80 8.26
N LEU A 126 4.33 3.53 7.91
CA LEU A 126 4.54 3.05 6.54
C LEU A 126 3.48 3.59 5.58
N THR A 127 2.20 3.59 5.98
CA THR A 127 1.12 4.15 5.15
C THR A 127 1.30 5.65 4.97
N ALA A 128 1.70 6.39 6.02
CA ALA A 128 1.99 7.81 5.89
C ALA A 128 3.11 8.07 4.86
N GLY A 129 4.23 7.35 4.94
CA GLY A 129 5.32 7.46 3.96
C GLY A 129 4.86 7.14 2.53
N ALA A 130 4.10 6.07 2.35
CA ALA A 130 3.53 5.70 1.05
C ALA A 130 2.58 6.78 0.49
N MET A 131 1.69 7.33 1.32
CA MET A 131 0.76 8.40 0.92
C MET A 131 1.52 9.68 0.54
N THR A 132 2.55 10.05 1.29
CA THR A 132 3.40 11.21 0.95
C THR A 132 4.06 11.04 -0.41
N ALA A 133 4.63 9.86 -0.68
CA ALA A 133 5.25 9.57 -1.97
C ALA A 133 4.24 9.55 -3.14
N LEU A 134 3.06 8.95 -2.94
CA LEU A 134 1.99 8.96 -3.93
C LEU A 134 1.48 10.37 -4.22
N ALA A 135 1.30 11.19 -3.18
CA ALA A 135 0.91 12.59 -3.34
C ALA A 135 1.99 13.39 -4.09
N TRP A 136 3.28 13.19 -3.76
CA TRP A 136 4.38 13.81 -4.48
C TRP A 136 4.37 13.42 -5.95
N GLN A 137 4.28 12.13 -6.27
CA GLN A 137 4.23 11.70 -7.68
C GLN A 137 3.02 12.26 -8.41
N ALA A 138 1.85 12.34 -7.75
CA ALA A 138 0.64 12.92 -8.32
C ALA A 138 0.83 14.41 -8.64
N LEU A 139 1.45 15.18 -7.73
CA LEU A 139 1.75 16.60 -7.96
C LEU A 139 2.67 16.83 -9.14
N LEU A 140 3.57 15.88 -9.44
CA LEU A 140 4.43 16.00 -10.61
C LEU A 140 3.64 15.87 -11.93
N GLN A 141 2.44 15.27 -11.95
CA GLN A 141 1.66 15.01 -13.17
C GLN A 141 0.88 16.22 -13.70
N GLY A 142 0.86 17.33 -12.94
CA GLY A 142 0.29 18.61 -13.34
C GLY A 142 1.23 19.41 -14.24
#